data_AF-A0A9W9SKD6-F1
#
_entry.id   AF-A0A9W9SKD6-F1
#
_cell.length_a   1.000
_cell.length_b   1.000
_cell.length_c   1.000
_cell.angle_alpha   90.00
_cell.angle_beta   90.00
_cell.angle_gamma   90.00
#
_symmetry.space_group_name_H-M   'P 1'
#
loop_
_entity.id
_entity.type
_entity.pdbx_description
1 polymer ?
#
loop_
_entity_poly.entity_id
_entity_poly.type
_entity_poly.pdbx_seq_one_letter_code
_entity_poly.pdbx_strand_id
1 'polypeptide(L)'
;MAHQPHKIPWDLVASLIRWSDGKPKECVSNSTSLHPGSTDNTWNQLHEFSASFARVLDEAVESARAKYPAKYHPPAENEVLLDDRIIRKIEDDLIQWRESPHAIETGVDKSIPIPREMRIKSAFFHDNPPDSHYRFNKVDGKGLFNIEIIKLLIIHDEMEPVLRACAHEYAQAMRYETGWRMLHEHALSAYLSLNTIYCLPEYWDPAAGGTPGKDYRSTRSYQSMLRGCTALGKTSEIVNYPHRNFFGIAPDQFHAMGPRVADKQRWLNKLDFDSQSGTIKKNHYGVLPFDDFITLENPKPQHIPNASDVTTVQGILLRHLPFELVLLIMERARYTDRRALTIPHDPLHPLNRQALDAYLEHCWQILVRCRMLAKETHPYRGTWDFRIKEGIRKLWVVPVR
;
A
#
# COMPACT_ATOMS: atom_id res chain seq x y z
N MET A 1 -11.18 -15.78 -9.13
CA MET A 1 -12.07 -15.57 -7.98
C MET A 1 -11.54 -14.49 -7.05
N ALA A 2 -12.44 -13.77 -6.36
CA ALA A 2 -12.06 -12.93 -5.24
C ALA A 2 -11.39 -13.78 -4.15
N HIS A 3 -10.55 -13.17 -3.31
CA HIS A 3 -9.81 -13.83 -2.25
C HIS A 3 -10.73 -14.28 -1.10
N GLN A 4 -10.60 -15.53 -0.67
CA GLN A 4 -11.47 -16.16 0.35
C GLN A 4 -12.98 -15.99 0.10
N PRO A 5 -13.49 -16.34 -1.10
CA PRO A 5 -14.87 -16.05 -1.50
C PRO A 5 -15.91 -16.87 -0.70
N HIS A 6 -15.48 -17.96 -0.06
CA HIS A 6 -16.30 -18.80 0.81
C HIS A 6 -16.42 -18.27 2.25
N LYS A 7 -15.59 -17.29 2.66
CA LYS A 7 -15.59 -16.71 4.01
C LYS A 7 -16.04 -15.25 4.03
N ILE A 8 -15.67 -14.50 2.99
CA ILE A 8 -15.97 -13.07 2.87
C ILE A 8 -17.05 -12.91 1.79
N PRO A 9 -18.21 -12.29 2.10
CA PRO A 9 -19.33 -12.19 1.17
C PRO A 9 -19.10 -11.06 0.16
N TRP A 10 -18.15 -11.25 -0.76
CA TRP A 10 -17.82 -10.26 -1.79
C TRP A 10 -18.99 -10.00 -2.75
N ASP A 11 -19.75 -11.04 -3.09
CA ASP A 11 -20.91 -10.93 -3.97
C ASP A 11 -22.00 -10.03 -3.38
N LEU A 12 -22.14 -10.01 -2.04
CA LEU A 12 -23.01 -9.07 -1.35
C LEU A 12 -22.56 -7.64 -1.67
N VAL A 13 -21.29 -7.29 -1.42
CA VAL A 13 -20.78 -5.93 -1.68
C VAL A 13 -20.91 -5.55 -3.15
N ALA A 14 -20.58 -6.46 -4.07
CA ALA A 14 -20.73 -6.24 -5.49
C ALA A 14 -22.19 -5.93 -5.88
N SER A 15 -23.17 -6.66 -5.30
CA SER A 15 -24.59 -6.43 -5.56
C SER A 15 -25.11 -5.07 -5.08
N LEU A 16 -24.45 -4.48 -4.07
CA LEU A 16 -24.81 -3.19 -3.48
C LEU A 16 -24.25 -2.00 -4.25
N ILE A 17 -23.22 -2.24 -5.06
CA ILE A 17 -22.45 -1.21 -5.74
C ILE A 17 -22.88 -1.14 -7.20
N ARG A 18 -23.06 0.09 -7.71
CA ARG A 18 -23.42 0.33 -9.10
C ARG A 18 -22.52 1.39 -9.74
N TRP A 19 -22.27 1.21 -11.03
CA TRP A 19 -21.67 2.24 -11.87
C TRP A 19 -22.56 3.48 -11.94
N SER A 20 -21.95 4.65 -11.81
CA SER A 20 -22.63 5.93 -11.95
C SER A 20 -21.83 6.86 -12.84
N ASP A 21 -22.50 7.38 -13.87
CA ASP A 21 -22.01 8.44 -14.74
C ASP A 21 -22.35 9.80 -14.10
N GLY A 22 -21.66 10.14 -13.00
CA GLY A 22 -21.51 11.53 -12.53
C GLY A 22 -22.78 12.38 -12.29
N LYS A 23 -23.93 11.80 -11.94
CA LYS A 23 -25.07 12.57 -11.37
C LYS A 23 -25.59 11.93 -10.08
N PRO A 24 -25.25 12.51 -8.93
CA PRO A 24 -26.16 13.46 -8.25
C PRO A 24 -25.45 14.74 -7.76
N LYS A 25 -26.24 15.71 -7.26
CA LYS A 25 -25.99 17.13 -6.89
C LYS A 25 -24.71 17.52 -6.13
N GLU A 26 -23.77 16.61 -5.87
CA GLU A 26 -22.64 16.81 -4.96
C GLU A 26 -21.25 16.41 -5.54
N CYS A 27 -21.19 15.81 -6.74
CA CYS A 27 -19.92 15.48 -7.41
C CYS A 27 -19.54 16.51 -8.47
N VAL A 28 -18.23 16.59 -8.78
CA VAL A 28 -17.75 17.27 -9.99
C VAL A 28 -18.50 16.67 -11.17
N SER A 29 -19.18 17.50 -11.97
CA SER A 29 -19.90 17.03 -13.15
C SER A 29 -18.98 16.14 -13.98
N ASN A 30 -19.44 14.92 -14.29
CA ASN A 30 -18.74 13.92 -15.13
C ASN A 30 -17.74 12.98 -14.42
N SER A 31 -17.74 12.84 -13.09
CA SER A 31 -16.92 11.79 -12.44
C SER A 31 -17.57 10.40 -12.55
N THR A 32 -16.86 9.45 -13.12
CA THR A 32 -17.17 8.01 -13.10
C THR A 32 -16.84 7.41 -11.74
N SER A 33 -17.81 6.73 -11.13
CA SER A 33 -17.61 6.10 -9.82
C SER A 33 -18.47 4.86 -9.63
N LEU A 34 -18.05 4.04 -8.67
CA LEU A 34 -18.83 2.95 -8.09
C LEU A 34 -19.45 3.46 -6.78
N HIS A 35 -20.77 3.36 -6.64
CA HIS A 35 -21.50 3.85 -5.46
C HIS A 35 -22.43 2.80 -4.86
N PRO A 36 -22.55 2.75 -3.52
CA PRO A 36 -23.60 1.98 -2.88
C PRO A 36 -24.97 2.59 -3.21
N GLY A 37 -25.99 1.76 -3.39
CA GLY A 37 -27.38 2.23 -3.53
C GLY A 37 -27.83 3.04 -2.31
N SER A 38 -28.65 4.07 -2.52
CA SER A 38 -29.01 5.07 -1.47
C SER A 38 -30.07 4.62 -0.45
N THR A 39 -30.28 3.31 -0.24
CA THR A 39 -31.29 2.80 0.69
C THR A 39 -30.69 2.49 2.07
N ASP A 40 -31.46 2.67 3.15
CA ASP A 40 -31.03 2.29 4.51
C ASP A 40 -30.65 0.80 4.61
N ASN A 41 -31.31 -0.04 3.81
CA ASN A 41 -30.99 -1.45 3.70
C ASN A 41 -29.56 -1.69 3.19
N THR A 42 -29.07 -0.88 2.24
CA THR A 42 -27.70 -0.97 1.71
C THR A 42 -26.67 -0.79 2.82
N TRP A 43 -26.86 0.19 3.70
CA TRP A 43 -25.91 0.51 4.76
C TRP A 43 -25.87 -0.57 5.83
N ASN A 44 -27.02 -1.11 6.20
CA ASN A 44 -27.11 -2.24 7.11
C ASN A 44 -26.35 -3.45 6.55
N GLN A 45 -26.50 -3.74 5.26
CA GLN A 45 -25.78 -4.84 4.60
C GLN A 45 -24.27 -4.58 4.50
N LEU A 46 -23.82 -3.34 4.28
CA LEU A 46 -22.39 -2.99 4.33
C LEU A 46 -21.82 -3.11 5.76
N HIS A 47 -22.62 -2.83 6.79
CA HIS A 47 -22.25 -3.05 8.18
C HIS A 47 -22.11 -4.54 8.50
N GLU A 48 -23.04 -5.37 8.04
CA GLU A 48 -22.96 -6.83 8.15
C GLU A 48 -21.73 -7.39 7.44
N PHE A 49 -21.43 -6.91 6.23
CA PHE A 49 -20.19 -7.24 5.53
C PHE A 49 -18.95 -6.89 6.36
N SER A 50 -18.91 -5.67 6.93
CA SER A 50 -17.77 -5.20 7.73
C SER A 50 -17.55 -6.09 8.97
N ALA A 51 -18.64 -6.48 9.63
CA ALA A 51 -18.59 -7.38 10.78
C ALA A 51 -18.11 -8.78 10.38
N SER A 52 -18.61 -9.34 9.27
CA SER A 52 -18.16 -10.64 8.76
C SER A 52 -16.68 -10.63 8.37
N PHE A 53 -16.23 -9.57 7.68
CA PHE A 53 -14.83 -9.38 7.34
C PHE A 53 -13.95 -9.33 8.59
N ALA A 54 -14.34 -8.53 9.59
CA ALA A 54 -13.60 -8.39 10.84
C ALA A 54 -13.47 -9.73 11.58
N ARG A 55 -14.54 -10.54 11.61
CA ARG A 55 -14.52 -11.89 12.19
C ARG A 55 -13.54 -12.81 11.46
N VAL A 56 -13.60 -12.87 10.13
CA VAL A 56 -12.68 -13.70 9.33
C VAL A 56 -11.22 -13.26 9.52
N LEU A 57 -10.98 -11.96 9.64
CA LEU A 57 -9.66 -11.43 9.97
C LEU A 57 -9.20 -11.86 11.36
N ASP A 58 -10.06 -11.79 12.37
CA ASP A 58 -9.73 -12.21 13.73
C ASP A 58 -9.43 -13.72 13.81
N GLU A 59 -10.19 -14.56 13.11
CA GLU A 59 -9.91 -16.01 12.97
C GLU A 59 -8.54 -16.27 12.31
N ALA A 60 -8.21 -15.53 11.24
CA ALA A 60 -6.92 -15.65 10.57
C ALA A 60 -5.76 -15.19 11.48
N VAL A 61 -5.99 -14.15 12.30
CA VAL A 61 -5.02 -13.66 13.28
C VAL A 61 -4.77 -14.68 14.37
N GLU A 62 -5.82 -15.34 14.89
CA GLU A 62 -5.67 -16.41 15.87
C GLU A 62 -4.85 -17.57 15.32
N SER A 63 -5.17 -18.02 14.11
CA SER A 63 -4.42 -19.08 13.42
C SER A 63 -2.96 -18.70 13.17
N ALA A 64 -2.71 -17.46 12.72
CA ALA A 64 -1.35 -16.97 12.49
C ALA A 64 -0.56 -16.80 13.79
N ARG A 65 -1.20 -16.29 14.85
CA ARG A 65 -0.57 -16.05 16.15
C ARG A 65 -0.20 -17.34 16.88
N ALA A 66 -0.98 -18.41 16.67
CA ALA A 66 -0.74 -19.73 17.24
C ALA A 66 0.57 -20.38 16.78
N LYS A 67 1.18 -19.91 15.68
CA LYS A 67 2.49 -20.35 15.21
C LYS A 67 3.65 -19.88 16.10
N TYR A 68 3.41 -18.90 16.98
CA TYR A 68 4.39 -18.29 17.85
C TYR A 68 4.10 -18.60 19.33
N PRO A 69 5.12 -18.60 20.22
CA PRO A 69 4.93 -18.70 21.65
C PRO A 69 3.81 -17.80 22.20
N ALA A 70 2.94 -18.35 23.05
CA ALA A 70 1.79 -17.62 23.59
C ALA A 70 2.18 -16.35 24.37
N LYS A 71 3.37 -16.35 24.98
CA LYS A 71 3.95 -15.18 25.65
C LYS A 71 5.43 -15.13 25.34
N TYR A 72 5.95 -13.92 25.21
CA TYR A 72 7.38 -13.65 25.12
C TYR A 72 7.85 -12.94 26.38
N HIS A 73 9.11 -13.18 26.76
CA HIS A 73 9.79 -12.34 27.74
C HIS A 73 10.39 -11.12 27.05
N PRO A 74 10.46 -9.96 27.74
CA PRO A 74 11.17 -8.80 27.22
C PRO A 74 12.60 -9.18 26.82
N PRO A 75 13.10 -8.72 25.65
CA PRO A 75 14.45 -9.04 25.22
C PRO A 75 15.49 -8.45 26.16
N ALA A 76 16.63 -9.13 26.32
CA ALA A 76 17.74 -8.64 27.13
C ALA A 76 18.44 -7.45 26.45
N GLU A 77 19.17 -6.63 27.21
CA GLU A 77 19.72 -5.36 26.73
C GLU A 77 20.61 -5.49 25.48
N ASN A 78 21.46 -6.51 25.46
CA ASN A 78 22.40 -6.78 24.36
C ASN A 78 21.91 -7.87 23.40
N GLU A 79 20.65 -8.27 23.52
CA GLU A 79 20.07 -9.32 22.69
C GLU A 79 19.86 -8.85 21.26
N VAL A 80 20.29 -9.68 20.31
CA VAL A 80 20.13 -9.44 18.88
C VAL A 80 18.72 -9.86 18.46
N LEU A 81 17.93 -8.89 18.01
CA LEU A 81 16.58 -9.10 17.49
C LEU A 81 16.57 -9.32 15.97
N LEU A 82 17.55 -8.77 15.25
CA LEU A 82 17.72 -8.92 13.81
C LEU A 82 18.95 -9.76 13.51
N ASP A 83 18.74 -11.03 13.15
CA ASP A 83 19.83 -11.90 12.69
C ASP A 83 20.19 -11.64 11.21
N ASP A 84 21.28 -12.26 10.76
CA ASP A 84 21.76 -12.09 9.37
C ASP A 84 20.80 -12.66 8.32
N ARG A 85 19.87 -13.54 8.70
CA ARG A 85 18.86 -14.06 7.78
C ARG A 85 17.80 -12.98 7.52
N ILE A 86 17.29 -12.38 8.58
CA ILE A 86 16.31 -11.29 8.52
C ILE A 86 16.88 -10.11 7.75
N ILE A 87 18.13 -9.75 8.01
CA ILE A 87 18.77 -8.59 7.37
C ILE A 87 18.87 -8.80 5.86
N ARG A 88 19.34 -9.97 5.42
CA ARG A 88 19.38 -10.30 3.99
C ARG A 88 18.01 -10.23 3.32
N LYS A 89 16.94 -10.59 4.05
CA LYS A 89 15.58 -10.57 3.53
C LYS A 89 15.03 -9.15 3.29
N ILE A 90 15.45 -8.18 4.10
CA ILE A 90 14.95 -6.79 4.05
C ILE A 90 15.94 -5.81 3.41
N GLU A 91 17.13 -6.29 3.02
CA GLU A 91 18.27 -5.46 2.61
C GLU A 91 17.95 -4.58 1.40
N ASP A 92 17.37 -5.16 0.34
CA ASP A 92 17.06 -4.44 -0.89
C ASP A 92 16.08 -3.28 -0.66
N ASP A 93 15.01 -3.54 0.10
CA ASP A 93 14.03 -2.50 0.46
C ASP A 93 14.65 -1.43 1.34
N LEU A 94 15.55 -1.81 2.26
CA LEU A 94 16.24 -0.87 3.12
C LEU A 94 17.22 0.01 2.34
N ILE A 95 17.96 -0.55 1.39
CA ILE A 95 18.83 0.18 0.47
C ILE A 95 18.00 1.19 -0.33
N GLN A 96 16.88 0.74 -0.91
CA GLN A 96 15.97 1.61 -1.64
C GLN A 96 15.43 2.75 -0.76
N TRP A 97 15.07 2.45 0.49
CA TRP A 97 14.56 3.46 1.42
C TRP A 97 15.62 4.48 1.82
N ARG A 98 16.87 4.06 2.04
CA ARG A 98 18.00 4.96 2.37
C ARG A 98 18.31 5.99 1.29
N GLU A 99 17.91 5.72 0.07
CA GLU A 99 18.04 6.63 -1.08
C GLU A 99 16.81 7.52 -1.29
N SER A 100 15.74 7.30 -0.53
CA SER A 100 14.57 8.17 -0.60
C SER A 100 14.90 9.59 -0.10
N PRO A 101 14.23 10.62 -0.65
CA PRO A 101 14.40 12.00 -0.17
C PRO A 101 14.25 12.12 1.35
N HIS A 102 13.27 11.39 1.92
CA HIS A 102 13.01 11.43 3.35
C HIS A 102 14.17 10.87 4.20
N ALA A 103 14.76 9.74 3.80
CA ALA A 103 15.89 9.16 4.51
C ALA A 103 17.16 10.03 4.39
N ILE A 104 17.33 10.69 3.24
CA ILE A 104 18.43 11.63 3.01
C ILE A 104 18.30 12.86 3.91
N GLU A 105 17.11 13.46 3.97
CA GLU A 105 16.81 14.64 4.80
C GLU A 105 16.96 14.37 6.29
N THR A 106 16.64 13.15 6.73
CA THR A 106 16.70 12.75 8.15
C THR A 106 18.09 12.32 8.61
N GLY A 107 19.07 12.26 7.71
CA GLY A 107 20.46 11.94 8.05
C GLY A 107 20.64 10.53 8.61
N VAL A 108 19.75 9.60 8.23
CA VAL A 108 19.78 8.22 8.72
C VAL A 108 21.07 7.52 8.31
N ASP A 109 21.56 6.63 9.17
CA ASP A 109 22.72 5.79 8.91
C ASP A 109 22.56 4.94 7.63
N LYS A 110 23.50 5.14 6.70
CA LYS A 110 23.55 4.48 5.39
C LYS A 110 24.46 3.25 5.36
N SER A 111 25.04 2.86 6.50
CA SER A 111 25.97 1.73 6.60
C SER A 111 25.31 0.43 6.16
N ILE A 112 25.97 -0.30 5.27
CA ILE A 112 25.57 -1.64 4.80
C ILE A 112 26.69 -2.61 5.19
N PRO A 113 26.38 -3.74 5.86
CA PRO A 113 25.05 -4.14 6.35
C PRO A 113 24.58 -3.28 7.54
N ILE A 114 23.33 -3.47 8.00
CA ILE A 114 22.79 -2.80 9.21
C ILE A 114 23.78 -2.99 10.37
N PRO A 115 24.28 -1.96 11.05
CA PRO A 115 25.24 -2.14 12.15
C PRO A 115 24.66 -2.90 13.34
N ARG A 116 25.50 -3.58 14.11
CA ARG A 116 25.07 -4.46 15.22
C ARG A 116 24.24 -3.71 16.26
N GLU A 117 24.62 -2.48 16.55
CA GLU A 117 23.93 -1.58 17.48
C GLU A 117 22.49 -1.28 17.06
N MET A 118 22.16 -1.34 15.77
CA MET A 118 20.79 -1.13 15.26
C MET A 118 19.96 -2.43 15.25
N ARG A 119 20.58 -3.58 15.55
CA ARG A 119 19.95 -4.91 15.57
C ARG A 119 19.54 -5.37 16.96
N ILE A 120 19.97 -4.66 18.00
CA ILE A 120 19.72 -5.04 19.40
C ILE A 120 18.56 -4.27 20.01
N LYS A 121 18.06 -4.75 21.15
CA LYS A 121 16.96 -4.14 21.92
C LYS A 121 17.06 -2.61 22.01
N SER A 122 18.20 -2.06 22.43
CA SER A 122 18.35 -0.62 22.72
C SER A 122 18.14 0.31 21.52
N ALA A 123 18.16 -0.22 20.29
CA ALA A 123 17.80 0.56 19.10
C ALA A 123 16.30 0.61 18.82
N PHE A 124 15.52 -0.34 19.35
CA PHE A 124 14.05 -0.37 19.22
C PHE A 124 13.34 0.36 20.35
N PHE A 125 14.00 0.54 21.50
CA PHE A 125 13.44 1.20 22.67
C PHE A 125 14.38 2.31 23.11
N HIS A 126 13.96 3.55 22.91
CA HIS A 126 14.65 4.73 23.40
C HIS A 126 13.93 5.28 24.63
N ASP A 127 14.70 5.65 25.66
CA ASP A 127 14.22 6.36 26.86
C ASP A 127 13.85 7.80 26.49
N ASN A 128 12.78 7.97 25.72
CA ASN A 128 12.35 9.28 25.27
C ASN A 128 11.37 9.89 26.28
N PRO A 129 11.60 11.14 26.71
CA PRO A 129 10.61 11.86 27.50
C PRO A 129 9.32 12.07 26.68
N PRO A 130 8.15 12.16 27.35
CA PRO A 130 6.83 12.29 26.72
C PRO A 130 6.67 13.46 25.72
N ASP A 131 7.53 14.46 25.74
CA ASP A 131 7.45 15.63 24.84
C ASP A 131 8.28 15.50 23.54
N SER A 132 8.92 14.35 23.32
CA SER A 132 9.78 14.10 22.15
C SER A 132 9.02 13.98 20.81
N HIS A 133 7.68 13.88 20.81
CA HIS A 133 6.87 13.55 19.63
C HIS A 133 6.95 14.57 18.49
N TYR A 134 7.15 15.86 18.81
CA TYR A 134 7.33 16.92 17.80
C TYR A 134 8.79 17.08 17.34
N ARG A 135 9.72 16.40 18.01
CA ARG A 135 11.15 16.45 17.73
C ARG A 135 11.72 15.10 17.30
N PHE A 136 10.88 14.08 17.08
CA PHE A 136 11.30 12.72 16.75
C PHE A 136 12.30 12.68 15.58
N ASN A 137 12.00 13.39 14.48
CA ASN A 137 12.90 13.49 13.32
C ASN A 137 14.22 14.24 13.60
N LYS A 138 14.28 15.08 14.65
CA LYS A 138 15.44 15.92 15.01
C LYS A 138 16.26 15.35 16.18
N VAL A 139 15.65 14.55 17.03
CA VAL A 139 16.24 14.04 18.28
C VAL A 139 16.52 12.54 18.18
N ASP A 140 15.81 11.81 17.31
CA ASP A 140 15.79 10.35 17.34
C ASP A 140 15.85 9.70 15.94
N GLY A 141 16.88 10.08 15.16
CA GLY A 141 17.15 9.46 13.85
C GLY A 141 17.29 7.93 13.91
N LYS A 142 17.67 7.38 15.07
CA LYS A 142 17.72 5.92 15.32
C LYS A 142 16.34 5.32 15.53
N GLY A 143 15.48 5.95 16.34
CA GLY A 143 14.10 5.53 16.52
C GLY A 143 13.30 5.49 15.21
N LEU A 144 13.54 6.47 14.32
CA LEU A 144 12.91 6.47 12.99
C LEU A 144 13.35 5.29 12.13
N PHE A 145 14.66 4.99 12.11
CA PHE A 145 15.20 3.85 11.38
C PHE A 145 14.56 2.53 11.84
N ASN A 146 14.53 2.27 13.14
CA ASN A 146 14.00 1.01 13.68
C ASN A 146 12.48 0.86 13.48
N ILE A 147 11.72 1.95 13.41
CA ILE A 147 10.30 1.92 13.05
C ILE A 147 10.11 1.48 11.58
N GLU A 148 10.96 1.95 10.66
CA GLU A 148 10.94 1.49 9.27
C GLU A 148 11.32 0.01 9.15
N ILE A 149 12.29 -0.45 9.95
CA ILE A 149 12.63 -1.88 10.03
C ILE A 149 11.41 -2.71 10.49
N ILE A 150 10.69 -2.30 11.54
CA ILE A 150 9.49 -3.02 11.99
C ILE A 150 8.47 -3.17 10.85
N LYS A 151 8.27 -2.14 10.03
CA LYS A 151 7.36 -2.21 8.87
C LYS A 151 7.86 -3.22 7.85
N LEU A 152 9.17 -3.25 7.56
CA LEU A 152 9.77 -4.26 6.69
C LEU A 152 9.57 -5.67 7.24
N LEU A 153 9.80 -5.90 8.53
CA LEU A 153 9.54 -7.20 9.17
C LEU A 153 8.08 -7.64 8.97
N ILE A 154 7.15 -6.70 9.12
CA ILE A 154 5.72 -6.95 8.94
C ILE A 154 5.36 -7.16 7.47
N ILE A 155 6.05 -6.54 6.51
CA ILE A 155 5.84 -6.81 5.06
C ILE A 155 6.40 -8.20 4.71
N HIS A 156 7.54 -8.56 5.28
CA HIS A 156 8.30 -9.78 4.97
C HIS A 156 7.95 -11.00 5.82
N ASP A 157 6.89 -10.95 6.62
CA ASP A 157 6.43 -12.09 7.48
C ASP A 157 7.42 -12.48 8.60
N GLU A 158 8.29 -11.56 9.01
CA GLU A 158 9.21 -11.76 10.15
C GLU A 158 8.56 -11.25 11.45
N MET A 159 7.47 -11.88 11.88
CA MET A 159 6.70 -11.43 13.05
C MET A 159 7.36 -11.76 14.39
N GLU A 160 8.26 -12.74 14.47
CA GLU A 160 8.87 -13.14 15.74
C GLU A 160 9.65 -11.98 16.42
N PRO A 161 10.58 -11.27 15.75
CA PRO A 161 11.23 -10.10 16.34
C PRO A 161 10.24 -9.00 16.75
N VAL A 162 9.16 -8.82 15.97
CA VAL A 162 8.11 -7.85 16.27
C VAL A 162 7.37 -8.21 17.56
N LEU A 163 6.89 -9.45 17.69
CA LEU A 163 6.20 -9.95 18.89
C LEU A 163 7.09 -9.90 20.13
N ARG A 164 8.37 -10.23 19.98
CA ARG A 164 9.37 -10.10 21.05
C ARG A 164 9.56 -8.65 21.47
N ALA A 165 9.61 -7.73 20.51
CA ALA A 165 9.68 -6.31 20.80
C ALA A 165 8.42 -5.83 21.56
N CYS A 166 7.23 -6.36 21.22
CA CYS A 166 5.98 -6.02 21.92
C CYS A 166 5.94 -6.46 23.38
N ALA A 167 6.73 -7.46 23.78
CA ALA A 167 6.81 -7.90 25.17
C ALA A 167 7.49 -6.88 26.08
N HIS A 168 8.20 -5.89 25.53
CA HIS A 168 8.87 -4.85 26.30
C HIS A 168 7.89 -3.80 26.83
N GLU A 169 8.11 -3.29 28.06
CA GLU A 169 7.23 -2.27 28.67
C GLU A 169 7.16 -0.96 27.86
N TYR A 170 8.27 -0.58 27.23
CA TYR A 170 8.36 0.54 26.29
C TYR A 170 7.97 0.21 24.85
N ALA A 171 7.37 -0.97 24.57
CA ALA A 171 6.69 -1.21 23.29
C ALA A 171 5.61 -0.16 23.02
N GLN A 172 5.18 0.56 24.05
CA GLN A 172 4.38 1.76 23.94
C GLN A 172 5.03 2.86 23.06
N ALA A 173 6.34 2.90 22.87
CA ALA A 173 6.96 3.84 21.92
C ALA A 173 6.68 3.47 20.45
N MET A 174 6.36 2.20 20.15
CA MET A 174 5.79 1.80 18.85
C MET A 174 4.35 2.34 18.64
N ARG A 175 3.77 3.06 19.61
CA ARG A 175 2.45 3.69 19.51
C ARG A 175 2.43 4.93 18.62
N TYR A 176 3.57 5.56 18.35
CA TYR A 176 3.57 6.78 17.54
C TYR A 176 3.25 6.41 16.09
N GLU A 177 2.16 6.99 15.57
CA GLU A 177 1.55 6.68 14.27
C GLU A 177 2.43 7.05 13.05
N THR A 178 3.77 7.08 13.17
CA THR A 178 4.69 7.40 12.09
C THR A 178 4.67 6.29 11.04
N GLY A 179 3.66 6.34 10.15
CA GLY A 179 3.48 5.43 9.01
C GLY A 179 2.82 4.08 9.32
N TRP A 180 2.67 3.68 10.59
CA TRP A 180 1.97 2.43 10.95
C TRP A 180 0.55 2.34 10.36
N ARG A 181 -0.17 3.45 10.44
CA ARG A 181 -1.53 3.56 9.90
C ARG A 181 -1.55 3.31 8.39
N MET A 182 -0.55 3.80 7.66
CA MET A 182 -0.49 3.66 6.20
C MET A 182 -0.36 2.20 5.76
N LEU A 183 0.40 1.39 6.51
CA LEU A 183 0.64 -0.01 6.16
C LEU A 183 -0.67 -0.81 6.01
N HIS A 184 -1.55 -0.76 7.01
CA HIS A 184 -2.84 -1.45 6.91
C HIS A 184 -3.87 -0.68 6.09
N GLU A 185 -3.87 0.66 6.07
CA GLU A 185 -4.83 1.42 5.26
C GLU A 185 -4.60 1.21 3.75
N HIS A 186 -3.35 1.14 3.30
CA HIS A 186 -3.04 0.90 1.90
C HIS A 186 -3.39 -0.54 1.48
N ALA A 187 -2.97 -1.52 2.28
CA ALA A 187 -3.34 -2.93 2.07
C ALA A 187 -4.86 -3.13 2.07
N LEU A 188 -5.59 -2.54 3.03
CA LEU A 188 -7.05 -2.65 3.13
C LEU A 188 -7.74 -2.00 1.93
N SER A 189 -7.31 -0.80 1.55
CA SER A 189 -7.88 -0.06 0.41
C SER A 189 -7.72 -0.85 -0.90
N ALA A 190 -6.51 -1.34 -1.18
CA ALA A 190 -6.25 -2.16 -2.35
C ALA A 190 -7.02 -3.48 -2.32
N TYR A 191 -7.02 -4.16 -1.17
CA TYR A 191 -7.70 -5.45 -0.99
C TYR A 191 -9.22 -5.33 -1.16
N LEU A 192 -9.88 -4.34 -0.54
CA LEU A 192 -11.31 -4.11 -0.71
C LEU A 192 -11.65 -3.72 -2.16
N SER A 193 -10.88 -2.78 -2.73
CA SER A 193 -11.13 -2.26 -4.08
C SER A 193 -11.03 -3.36 -5.13
N LEU A 194 -9.92 -4.10 -5.18
CA LEU A 194 -9.68 -5.11 -6.21
C LEU A 194 -10.58 -6.33 -6.06
N ASN A 195 -10.84 -6.83 -4.84
CA ASN A 195 -11.76 -7.96 -4.66
C ASN A 195 -13.19 -7.60 -5.06
N THR A 196 -13.64 -6.40 -4.73
CA THR A 196 -14.99 -5.94 -5.09
C THR A 196 -15.14 -5.77 -6.58
N ILE A 197 -14.17 -5.12 -7.25
CA ILE A 197 -14.22 -4.92 -8.71
C ILE A 197 -14.09 -6.27 -9.44
N TYR A 198 -13.32 -7.22 -8.90
CA TYR A 198 -13.24 -8.57 -9.46
C TYR A 198 -14.63 -9.23 -9.57
N CYS A 199 -15.51 -9.02 -8.60
CA CYS A 199 -16.89 -9.51 -8.61
C CYS A 199 -17.84 -8.73 -9.56
N LEU A 200 -17.33 -7.75 -10.31
CA LEU A 200 -18.07 -6.94 -11.28
C LEU A 200 -17.45 -7.10 -12.69
N PRO A 201 -17.54 -8.30 -13.30
CA PRO A 201 -16.87 -8.63 -14.55
C PRO A 201 -17.26 -7.71 -15.72
N GLU A 202 -18.45 -7.11 -15.69
CA GLU A 202 -18.91 -6.17 -16.71
C GLU A 202 -18.04 -4.90 -16.86
N TYR A 203 -17.10 -4.65 -15.95
CA TYR A 203 -16.20 -3.49 -15.99
C TYR A 203 -14.73 -3.82 -16.33
N TRP A 204 -14.37 -5.10 -16.44
CA TRP A 204 -12.98 -5.51 -16.68
C TRP A 204 -12.82 -6.71 -17.63
N ASP A 205 -13.86 -7.53 -17.79
CA ASP A 205 -13.83 -8.68 -18.71
C ASP A 205 -14.57 -8.34 -20.02
N PRO A 206 -13.87 -8.27 -21.17
CA PRO A 206 -14.51 -8.09 -22.47
C PRO A 206 -15.59 -9.13 -22.76
N ALA A 207 -15.43 -10.38 -22.28
CA ALA A 207 -16.41 -11.43 -22.49
C ALA A 207 -17.70 -11.23 -21.69
N ALA A 208 -17.66 -10.46 -20.59
CA ALA A 208 -18.80 -10.13 -19.75
C ALA A 208 -19.45 -8.78 -20.13
N GLY A 209 -19.07 -8.18 -21.27
CA GLY A 209 -19.59 -6.90 -21.73
C GLY A 209 -18.75 -5.69 -21.31
N GLY A 210 -17.51 -5.90 -20.86
CA GLY A 210 -16.54 -4.84 -20.64
C GLY A 210 -16.35 -3.98 -21.90
N THR A 211 -16.52 -2.67 -21.77
CA THR A 211 -16.29 -1.72 -22.87
C THR A 211 -15.25 -0.68 -22.46
N PRO A 212 -14.49 -0.09 -23.40
CA PRO A 212 -13.55 1.00 -23.08
C PRO A 212 -14.20 2.19 -22.38
N GLY A 213 -15.49 2.44 -22.62
CA GLY A 213 -16.26 3.50 -21.96
C GLY A 213 -16.65 3.19 -20.52
N LYS A 214 -16.57 1.93 -20.08
CA LYS A 214 -16.87 1.48 -18.72
C LYS A 214 -15.71 0.69 -18.11
N ASP A 215 -14.51 1.27 -18.21
CA ASP A 215 -13.31 0.71 -17.62
C ASP A 215 -13.25 1.01 -16.12
N TYR A 216 -13.17 -0.04 -15.29
CA TYR A 216 -13.05 0.09 -13.84
C TYR A 216 -11.88 0.97 -13.40
N ARG A 217 -10.81 1.05 -14.20
CA ARG A 217 -9.61 1.87 -13.90
C ARG A 217 -9.91 3.37 -13.99
N SER A 218 -10.97 3.73 -14.70
CA SER A 218 -11.48 5.10 -14.77
C SER A 218 -12.40 5.45 -13.60
N THR A 219 -12.64 4.54 -12.65
CA THR A 219 -13.47 4.83 -11.48
C THR A 219 -12.72 5.64 -10.43
N ARG A 220 -13.45 6.52 -9.73
CA ARG A 220 -12.96 7.26 -8.55
C ARG A 220 -12.28 6.35 -7.52
N SER A 221 -12.92 5.23 -7.18
CA SER A 221 -12.43 4.29 -6.17
C SER A 221 -11.08 3.69 -6.57
N TYR A 222 -10.92 3.28 -7.83
CA TYR A 222 -9.67 2.70 -8.31
C TYR A 222 -8.54 3.74 -8.36
N GLN A 223 -8.78 4.91 -8.97
CA GLN A 223 -7.77 5.97 -9.08
C GLN A 223 -7.32 6.48 -7.71
N SER A 224 -8.27 6.72 -6.80
CA SER A 224 -7.97 7.14 -5.44
C SER A 224 -7.20 6.08 -4.66
N MET A 225 -7.56 4.80 -4.82
CA MET A 225 -6.83 3.69 -4.20
C MET A 225 -5.41 3.60 -4.74
N LEU A 226 -5.25 3.52 -6.07
CA LEU A 226 -3.96 3.35 -6.73
C LEU A 226 -2.98 4.44 -6.31
N ARG A 227 -3.38 5.72 -6.43
CA ARG A 227 -2.53 6.83 -6.00
C ARG A 227 -2.29 6.79 -4.49
N GLY A 228 -3.32 6.50 -3.70
CA GLY A 228 -3.20 6.41 -2.24
C GLY A 228 -2.09 5.47 -1.79
N CYS A 229 -2.04 4.26 -2.37
CA CYS A 229 -1.06 3.24 -1.97
C CYS A 229 0.27 3.29 -2.74
N THR A 230 0.40 4.11 -3.78
CA THR A 230 1.63 4.18 -4.60
C THR A 230 2.31 5.54 -4.62
N ALA A 231 1.65 6.62 -4.18
CA ALA A 231 2.28 7.94 -4.12
C ALA A 231 3.48 7.98 -3.16
N LEU A 232 4.36 8.97 -3.37
CA LEU A 232 5.48 9.23 -2.47
C LEU A 232 4.98 9.32 -1.01
N GLY A 233 5.58 8.52 -0.13
CA GLY A 233 5.20 8.38 1.27
C GLY A 233 5.53 9.65 2.06
N LYS A 234 4.53 10.24 2.70
CA LYS A 234 4.74 11.44 3.53
C LYS A 234 5.59 11.17 4.77
N THR A 235 5.42 9.99 5.35
CA THR A 235 6.01 9.59 6.63
C THR A 235 6.75 8.26 6.57
N SER A 236 6.60 7.50 5.50
CA SER A 236 7.23 6.20 5.28
C SER A 236 7.07 5.81 3.83
N GLU A 237 8.18 5.55 3.14
CA GLU A 237 8.18 5.07 1.75
C GLU A 237 7.94 3.56 1.65
N ILE A 238 8.46 2.81 2.63
CA ILE A 238 8.48 1.34 2.63
C ILE A 238 7.08 0.74 2.51
N VAL A 239 6.09 1.35 3.16
CA VAL A 239 4.69 0.90 3.12
C VAL A 239 4.10 0.91 1.71
N ASN A 240 4.72 1.62 0.75
CA ASN A 240 4.26 1.71 -0.63
C ASN A 240 4.96 0.71 -1.55
N TYR A 241 6.06 0.08 -1.14
CA TYR A 241 6.86 -0.78 -2.03
C TYR A 241 6.08 -1.99 -2.57
N PRO A 242 5.35 -2.77 -1.74
CA PRO A 242 4.56 -3.90 -2.25
C PRO A 242 3.54 -3.46 -3.30
N HIS A 243 2.92 -2.29 -3.09
CA HIS A 243 1.92 -1.73 -3.99
C HIS A 243 2.55 -1.22 -5.29
N ARG A 244 3.66 -0.47 -5.21
CA ARG A 244 4.39 0.03 -6.38
C ARG A 244 4.94 -1.11 -7.25
N ASN A 245 5.52 -2.13 -6.62
CA ASN A 245 6.04 -3.30 -7.30
C ASN A 245 4.91 -4.08 -7.96
N PHE A 246 3.76 -4.23 -7.30
CA PHE A 246 2.59 -4.84 -7.93
C PHE A 246 2.12 -4.02 -9.14
N PHE A 247 1.74 -2.76 -8.96
CA PHE A 247 1.13 -1.95 -10.02
C PHE A 247 2.12 -1.45 -11.09
N GLY A 248 3.43 -1.61 -10.88
CA GLY A 248 4.48 -1.07 -11.75
C GLY A 248 4.53 0.46 -11.73
N ILE A 249 4.37 1.06 -10.55
CA ILE A 249 4.33 2.53 -10.38
C ILE A 249 5.65 3.03 -9.80
N ALA A 250 6.28 3.96 -10.50
CA ALA A 250 7.52 4.58 -10.05
C ALA A 250 7.30 5.46 -8.80
N PRO A 251 8.31 5.59 -7.91
CA PRO A 251 8.19 6.39 -6.69
C PRO A 251 7.81 7.86 -6.91
N ASP A 252 8.22 8.43 -8.05
CA ASP A 252 8.00 9.81 -8.46
C ASP A 252 6.76 10.00 -9.35
N GLN A 253 6.00 8.93 -9.63
CA GLN A 253 4.80 9.02 -10.47
C GLN A 253 3.72 9.93 -9.89
N PHE A 254 3.54 9.88 -8.56
CA PHE A 254 2.56 10.68 -7.84
C PHE A 254 3.20 11.41 -6.66
N HIS A 255 2.85 12.68 -6.50
CA HIS A 255 3.45 13.55 -5.50
C HIS A 255 2.94 13.25 -4.07
N ALA A 256 3.83 13.36 -3.07
CA ALA A 256 3.53 13.00 -1.68
C ALA A 256 2.35 13.78 -1.08
N MET A 257 2.34 15.11 -1.22
CA MET A 257 1.42 15.97 -0.46
C MET A 257 -0.04 15.91 -0.94
N GLY A 258 -0.24 15.62 -2.22
CA GLY A 258 -1.51 15.71 -2.91
C GLY A 258 -1.27 15.87 -4.42
N PRO A 259 -2.34 15.76 -5.24
CA PRO A 259 -2.24 15.73 -6.69
C PRO A 259 -1.64 17.03 -7.23
N ARG A 260 -0.48 16.94 -7.88
CA ARG A 260 0.15 18.08 -8.55
C ARG A 260 0.07 17.90 -10.05
N VAL A 261 -0.69 18.75 -10.72
CA VAL A 261 -0.81 18.71 -12.19
C VAL A 261 0.48 19.22 -12.82
N ALA A 262 1.13 18.37 -13.61
CA ALA A 262 2.37 18.73 -14.32
C ALA A 262 2.13 19.80 -15.41
N ASP A 263 1.08 19.63 -16.20
CA ASP A 263 0.71 20.53 -17.30
C ASP A 263 -0.72 21.05 -17.08
N LYS A 264 -0.88 22.12 -16.30
CA LYS A 264 -2.21 22.68 -16.00
C LYS A 264 -2.99 23.02 -17.27
N GLN A 265 -2.30 23.52 -18.30
CA GLN A 265 -2.92 23.96 -19.54
C GLN A 265 -3.60 22.79 -20.26
N ARG A 266 -2.99 21.61 -20.27
CA ARG A 266 -3.59 20.37 -20.81
C ARG A 266 -4.93 20.03 -20.17
N TRP A 267 -5.17 20.42 -18.92
CA TRP A 267 -6.31 19.95 -18.12
C TRP A 267 -7.35 21.02 -17.78
N LEU A 268 -7.17 22.28 -18.19
CA LEU A 268 -8.08 23.39 -17.84
C LEU A 268 -9.56 23.13 -18.20
N ASN A 269 -9.82 22.37 -19.27
CA ASN A 269 -11.18 22.06 -19.73
C ASN A 269 -11.72 20.72 -19.20
N LYS A 270 -10.90 19.94 -18.49
CA LYS A 270 -11.24 18.60 -17.98
C LYS A 270 -11.32 18.55 -16.46
N LEU A 271 -10.56 19.40 -15.77
CA LEU A 271 -10.46 19.42 -14.33
C LEU A 271 -10.79 20.80 -13.76
N ASP A 272 -11.42 20.76 -12.59
CA ASP A 272 -11.65 21.95 -11.79
C ASP A 272 -10.43 22.30 -10.95
N PHE A 273 -10.00 23.56 -11.02
CA PHE A 273 -8.94 24.12 -10.19
C PHE A 273 -9.52 25.06 -9.14
N ASP A 274 -8.93 25.02 -7.95
CA ASP A 274 -9.20 25.96 -6.88
C ASP A 274 -8.61 27.33 -7.25
N SER A 275 -9.45 28.36 -7.28
CA SER A 275 -9.07 29.69 -7.76
C SER A 275 -8.05 30.41 -6.87
N GLN A 276 -7.92 30.02 -5.60
CA GLN A 276 -7.01 30.67 -4.64
C GLN A 276 -5.65 29.99 -4.60
N SER A 277 -5.62 28.66 -4.59
CA SER A 277 -4.39 27.86 -4.48
C SER A 277 -3.84 27.40 -5.83
N GLY A 278 -4.65 27.45 -6.90
CA GLY A 278 -4.31 26.91 -8.21
C GLY A 278 -4.10 25.38 -8.19
N THR A 279 -4.57 24.69 -7.15
CA THR A 279 -4.51 23.23 -7.02
C THR A 279 -5.78 22.58 -7.57
N ILE A 280 -5.75 21.28 -7.88
CA ILE A 280 -6.97 20.59 -8.32
C ILE A 280 -7.97 20.57 -7.17
N LYS A 281 -9.24 20.86 -7.43
CA LYS A 281 -10.29 20.73 -6.41
C LYS A 281 -10.34 19.30 -5.85
N LYS A 282 -10.79 19.18 -4.60
CA LYS A 282 -11.10 17.88 -3.98
C LYS A 282 -12.14 17.14 -4.86
N ASN A 283 -12.01 15.82 -5.00
CA ASN A 283 -12.86 14.93 -5.82
C ASN A 283 -12.60 14.91 -7.35
N HIS A 284 -11.34 15.01 -7.79
CA HIS A 284 -10.98 14.89 -9.23
C HIS A 284 -10.81 13.44 -9.72
N TYR A 285 -10.74 12.46 -8.83
CA TYR A 285 -10.67 11.05 -9.24
C TYR A 285 -11.97 10.62 -9.91
N GLY A 286 -11.84 9.80 -10.94
CA GLY A 286 -12.94 9.34 -11.76
C GLY A 286 -13.36 10.32 -12.86
N VAL A 287 -12.79 11.52 -12.91
CA VAL A 287 -13.09 12.51 -13.98
C VAL A 287 -12.31 12.21 -15.25
N LEU A 288 -11.08 11.71 -15.10
CA LEU A 288 -10.21 11.41 -16.23
C LEU A 288 -10.24 9.91 -16.57
N PRO A 289 -10.17 9.54 -17.86
CA PRO A 289 -9.79 8.19 -18.25
C PRO A 289 -8.46 7.78 -17.61
N PHE A 290 -8.24 6.48 -17.44
CA PHE A 290 -7.05 5.98 -16.73
C PHE A 290 -5.72 6.48 -17.31
N ASP A 291 -5.54 6.49 -18.64
CA ASP A 291 -4.28 6.93 -19.28
C ASP A 291 -3.99 8.43 -19.07
N ASP A 292 -5.06 9.23 -18.98
CA ASP A 292 -4.94 10.64 -18.64
C ASP A 292 -4.62 10.81 -17.14
N PHE A 293 -5.24 10.00 -16.28
CA PHE A 293 -4.99 10.02 -14.83
C PHE A 293 -3.55 9.61 -14.47
N ILE A 294 -3.03 8.54 -15.06
CA ILE A 294 -1.68 8.05 -14.73
C ILE A 294 -0.63 9.10 -15.09
N THR A 295 -0.83 9.87 -16.16
CA THR A 295 0.08 10.94 -16.61
C THR A 295 -0.20 12.31 -15.99
N LEU A 296 -1.15 12.41 -15.06
CA LEU A 296 -1.60 13.68 -14.50
C LEU A 296 -0.49 14.44 -13.77
N GLU A 297 0.29 13.73 -12.97
CA GLU A 297 1.33 14.33 -12.11
C GLU A 297 2.74 14.18 -12.66
N ASN A 298 3.00 13.13 -13.42
CA ASN A 298 4.22 12.94 -14.17
C ASN A 298 3.87 12.52 -15.60
N PRO A 299 4.10 13.40 -16.61
CA PRO A 299 3.69 13.14 -17.99
C PRO A 299 4.56 12.09 -18.69
N LYS A 300 5.68 11.68 -18.07
CA LYS A 300 6.59 10.65 -18.59
C LYS A 300 6.74 9.54 -17.54
N PRO A 301 5.73 8.65 -17.41
CA PRO A 301 5.85 7.52 -16.50
C PRO A 301 7.10 6.72 -16.76
N GLN A 302 7.87 6.44 -15.72
CA GLN A 302 9.05 5.59 -15.84
C GLN A 302 8.60 4.15 -16.09
N HIS A 303 9.25 3.48 -17.05
CA HIS A 303 9.03 2.05 -17.27
C HIS A 303 9.64 1.25 -16.13
N ILE A 304 8.81 0.47 -15.44
CA ILE A 304 9.24 -0.49 -14.43
C ILE A 304 9.25 -1.89 -15.06
N PRO A 305 10.42 -2.54 -15.19
CA PRO A 305 10.53 -3.82 -15.90
C PRO A 305 9.93 -4.97 -15.09
N ASN A 306 9.35 -5.93 -15.81
CA ASN A 306 9.02 -7.26 -15.29
C ASN A 306 10.10 -8.29 -15.70
N ALA A 307 9.96 -9.55 -15.27
CA ALA A 307 10.92 -10.61 -15.57
C ALA A 307 11.16 -10.85 -17.08
N SER A 308 10.12 -10.68 -17.91
CA SER A 308 10.24 -10.81 -19.37
C SER A 308 11.06 -9.66 -19.95
N ASP A 309 10.86 -8.43 -19.46
CA ASP A 309 11.61 -7.24 -19.88
C ASP A 309 13.10 -7.43 -19.54
N VAL A 310 13.41 -7.89 -18.32
CA VAL A 310 14.78 -8.18 -17.87
C VAL A 310 15.46 -9.22 -18.78
N THR A 311 14.79 -10.33 -19.04
CA THR A 311 15.30 -11.40 -19.91
C THR A 311 15.55 -10.89 -21.32
N THR A 312 14.64 -10.06 -21.84
CA THR A 312 14.74 -9.48 -23.19
C THR A 312 15.94 -8.54 -23.28
N VAL A 313 16.09 -7.61 -22.33
CA VAL A 313 17.21 -6.66 -22.30
C VAL A 313 18.54 -7.39 -22.13
N GLN A 314 18.61 -8.39 -21.24
CA GLN A 314 19.79 -9.22 -21.08
C GLN A 314 20.16 -9.92 -22.39
N GLY A 315 19.19 -10.52 -23.08
CA GLY A 315 19.39 -11.17 -24.37
C GLY A 315 19.84 -10.23 -25.49
N ILE A 316 19.39 -8.97 -25.48
CA ILE A 316 19.86 -7.94 -26.40
C ILE A 316 21.32 -7.58 -26.09
N LEU A 317 21.66 -7.33 -24.83
CA LEU A 317 23.02 -6.95 -24.43
C LEU A 317 24.04 -8.06 -24.71
N LEU A 318 23.67 -9.33 -24.49
CA LEU A 318 24.53 -10.49 -24.75
C LEU A 318 24.88 -10.69 -26.23
N ARG A 319 24.16 -10.06 -27.16
CA ARG A 319 24.53 -10.06 -28.59
C ARG A 319 25.74 -9.17 -28.89
N HIS A 320 26.07 -8.26 -27.99
CA HIS A 320 27.05 -7.20 -28.22
C HIS A 320 28.15 -7.14 -27.16
N LEU A 321 27.95 -7.76 -26.00
CA LEU A 321 28.83 -7.67 -24.84
C LEU A 321 29.08 -9.05 -24.20
N PRO A 322 30.28 -9.30 -23.62
CA PRO A 322 30.52 -10.44 -22.75
C PRO A 322 29.56 -10.48 -21.56
N PHE A 323 29.27 -11.68 -21.08
CA PHE A 323 28.29 -11.93 -20.02
C PHE A 323 28.58 -11.13 -18.74
N GLU A 324 29.85 -11.02 -18.35
CA GLU A 324 30.29 -10.29 -17.16
C GLU A 324 29.97 -8.79 -17.26
N LEU A 325 30.13 -8.18 -18.45
CA LEU A 325 29.76 -6.78 -18.67
C LEU A 325 28.24 -6.60 -18.66
N VAL A 326 27.49 -7.58 -19.18
CA VAL A 326 26.02 -7.54 -19.10
C VAL A 326 25.56 -7.57 -17.65
N LEU A 327 26.09 -8.47 -16.83
CA LEU A 327 25.75 -8.51 -15.40
C LEU A 327 26.06 -7.19 -14.71
N LEU A 328 27.25 -6.63 -14.94
CA LEU A 328 27.67 -5.36 -14.34
C LEU A 328 26.79 -4.17 -14.80
N ILE A 329 26.38 -4.14 -16.06
CA ILE A 329 25.47 -3.11 -16.59
C ILE A 329 24.08 -3.26 -15.96
N MET A 330 23.52 -4.47 -15.95
CA MET A 330 22.19 -4.73 -15.40
C MET A 330 22.14 -4.42 -13.90
N GLU A 331 23.18 -4.79 -13.15
CA GLU A 331 23.35 -4.48 -11.73
C GLU A 331 23.47 -2.97 -11.49
N ARG A 332 24.36 -2.27 -12.23
CA ARG A 332 24.53 -0.82 -12.07
C ARG A 332 23.31 -0.01 -12.47
N ALA A 333 22.59 -0.46 -13.50
CA ALA A 333 21.32 0.14 -13.90
C ALA A 333 20.17 -0.26 -12.97
N ARG A 334 20.39 -1.22 -12.07
CA ARG A 334 19.37 -1.86 -11.22
C ARG A 334 18.17 -2.32 -12.04
N TYR A 335 18.45 -2.86 -13.23
CA TYR A 335 17.44 -3.35 -14.17
C TYR A 335 17.00 -4.75 -13.76
N THR A 336 16.30 -4.82 -12.63
CA THR A 336 15.76 -6.04 -12.02
C THR A 336 14.25 -6.09 -12.18
N ASP A 337 13.66 -7.26 -12.03
CA ASP A 337 12.21 -7.47 -12.13
C ASP A 337 11.49 -6.85 -10.93
N ARG A 338 10.94 -5.66 -11.13
CA ARG A 338 10.26 -4.90 -10.07
C ARG A 338 8.75 -4.88 -10.25
N ARG A 339 8.26 -4.98 -11.49
CA ARG A 339 6.82 -5.02 -11.80
C ARG A 339 6.31 -6.47 -11.77
N ALA A 340 5.31 -6.73 -10.93
CA ALA A 340 4.66 -8.04 -10.88
C ALA A 340 3.70 -8.27 -12.05
N LEU A 341 3.02 -7.23 -12.53
CA LEU A 341 2.07 -7.34 -13.64
C LEU A 341 2.77 -7.56 -15.00
N THR A 342 2.26 -8.52 -15.75
CA THR A 342 2.61 -8.75 -17.16
C THR A 342 2.02 -7.65 -18.03
N ILE A 343 0.71 -7.40 -17.92
CA ILE A 343 0.04 -6.26 -18.57
C ILE A 343 0.09 -5.06 -17.63
N PRO A 344 0.81 -3.97 -17.98
CA PRO A 344 0.99 -2.84 -17.08
C PRO A 344 -0.34 -2.21 -16.65
N HIS A 345 -0.43 -1.85 -15.37
CA HIS A 345 -1.54 -1.08 -14.80
C HIS A 345 -2.95 -1.70 -14.89
N ASP A 346 -3.07 -2.95 -15.35
CA ASP A 346 -4.33 -3.69 -15.48
C ASP A 346 -4.34 -4.94 -14.59
N PRO A 347 -4.49 -4.81 -13.26
CA PRO A 347 -4.44 -5.94 -12.35
C PRO A 347 -5.50 -7.02 -12.62
N LEU A 348 -6.62 -6.69 -13.28
CA LEU A 348 -7.70 -7.65 -13.54
C LEU A 348 -7.59 -8.34 -14.91
N HIS A 349 -6.63 -7.93 -15.74
CA HIS A 349 -6.34 -8.63 -17.00
C HIS A 349 -6.10 -10.14 -16.76
N PRO A 350 -6.64 -11.05 -17.59
CA PRO A 350 -6.49 -12.49 -17.41
C PRO A 350 -5.04 -12.97 -17.26
N LEU A 351 -4.10 -12.41 -18.03
CA LEU A 351 -2.67 -12.72 -17.94
C LEU A 351 -2.02 -12.29 -16.60
N ASN A 352 -2.64 -11.38 -15.86
CA ASN A 352 -2.15 -10.92 -14.56
C ASN A 352 -2.74 -11.70 -13.38
N ARG A 353 -3.55 -12.73 -13.64
CA ARG A 353 -4.33 -13.43 -12.62
C ARG A 353 -3.49 -13.97 -11.47
N GLN A 354 -2.36 -14.61 -11.79
CA GLN A 354 -1.46 -15.16 -10.76
C GLN A 354 -0.83 -14.04 -9.90
N ALA A 355 -0.40 -12.96 -10.53
CA ALA A 355 0.18 -11.81 -9.82
C ALA A 355 -0.87 -11.14 -8.91
N LEU A 356 -2.11 -11.00 -9.39
CA LEU A 356 -3.22 -10.49 -8.58
C LEU A 356 -3.50 -11.37 -7.36
N ASP A 357 -3.56 -12.69 -7.54
CA ASP A 357 -3.84 -13.63 -6.44
C ASP A 357 -2.74 -13.56 -5.37
N ALA A 358 -1.47 -13.54 -5.78
CA ALA A 358 -0.35 -13.37 -4.86
C ALA A 358 -0.39 -12.03 -4.12
N TYR A 359 -0.75 -10.95 -4.82
CA TYR A 359 -0.83 -9.62 -4.23
C TYR A 359 -1.99 -9.46 -3.24
N LEU A 360 -3.16 -10.03 -3.55
CA LEU A 360 -4.30 -10.00 -2.64
C LEU A 360 -4.03 -10.81 -1.37
N GLU A 361 -3.40 -11.98 -1.50
CA GLU A 361 -2.95 -12.75 -0.34
C GLU A 361 -1.89 -11.97 0.47
N HIS A 362 -0.93 -11.32 -0.19
CA HIS A 362 0.05 -10.49 0.50
C HIS A 362 -0.60 -9.32 1.26
N CYS A 363 -1.55 -8.61 0.65
CA CYS A 363 -2.32 -7.56 1.33
C CYS A 363 -3.08 -8.13 2.52
N TRP A 364 -3.74 -9.30 2.37
CA TRP A 364 -4.43 -9.97 3.46
C TRP A 364 -3.49 -10.30 4.63
N GLN A 365 -2.31 -10.85 4.34
CA GLN A 365 -1.33 -11.17 5.37
C GLN A 365 -0.80 -9.93 6.08
N ILE A 366 -0.62 -8.80 5.38
CA ILE A 366 -0.31 -7.51 6.02
C ILE A 366 -1.42 -7.13 7.01
N LEU A 367 -2.71 -7.27 6.64
CA LEU A 367 -3.81 -6.96 7.55
C LEU A 367 -3.80 -7.88 8.79
N VAL A 368 -3.57 -9.18 8.59
CA VAL A 368 -3.44 -10.17 9.67
C VAL A 368 -2.31 -9.79 10.63
N ARG A 369 -1.11 -9.52 10.12
CA ARG A 369 0.06 -9.15 10.93
C ARG A 369 -0.14 -7.80 11.63
N CYS A 370 -0.76 -6.83 10.96
CA CYS A 370 -1.13 -5.56 11.58
C CYS A 370 -2.13 -5.72 12.72
N ARG A 371 -3.16 -6.56 12.52
CA ARG A 371 -4.14 -6.87 13.56
C ARG A 371 -3.52 -7.64 14.71
N MET A 372 -2.61 -8.57 14.43
CA MET A 372 -1.83 -9.31 15.43
C MET A 372 -1.02 -8.34 16.29
N LEU A 373 -0.24 -7.45 15.68
CA LEU A 373 0.53 -6.42 16.40
C LEU A 373 -0.38 -5.54 17.27
N ALA A 374 -1.53 -5.14 16.72
CA ALA A 374 -2.49 -4.33 17.46
C ALA A 374 -2.97 -5.07 18.73
N LYS A 375 -3.25 -6.38 18.66
CA LYS A 375 -3.67 -7.16 19.84
C LYS A 375 -2.58 -7.24 20.93
N GLU A 376 -1.29 -7.23 20.55
CA GLU A 376 -0.16 -7.33 21.49
C GLU A 376 0.20 -6.00 22.16
N THR A 377 0.06 -4.87 21.47
CA THR A 377 0.56 -3.57 21.94
C THR A 377 -0.48 -2.72 22.69
N HIS A 378 -1.78 -2.93 22.45
CA HIS A 378 -2.90 -2.41 23.26
C HIS A 378 -4.23 -2.95 22.73
N PRO A 379 -5.29 -3.18 23.53
CA PRO A 379 -6.66 -3.24 22.99
C PRO A 379 -7.03 -1.89 22.39
N TYR A 380 -6.71 -1.67 21.10
CA TYR A 380 -7.09 -0.47 20.35
C TYR A 380 -8.58 -0.20 20.61
N ARG A 381 -8.94 0.99 21.12
CA ARG A 381 -10.36 1.34 21.39
C ARG A 381 -11.21 1.40 20.11
N GLY A 382 -10.58 1.46 18.93
CA GLY A 382 -11.26 1.31 17.65
C GLY A 382 -11.26 -0.15 17.21
N THR A 383 -12.45 -0.72 17.00
CA THR A 383 -12.59 -2.05 16.40
C THR A 383 -12.08 -2.04 14.96
N TRP A 384 -11.53 -3.16 14.48
CA TRP A 384 -11.17 -3.29 13.07
C TRP A 384 -12.39 -3.18 12.15
N ASP A 385 -13.58 -3.50 12.65
CA ASP A 385 -14.87 -3.17 12.04
C ASP A 385 -14.96 -1.67 11.67
N PHE A 386 -14.62 -0.75 12.57
CA PHE A 386 -14.60 0.68 12.26
C PHE A 386 -13.61 1.03 11.14
N ARG A 387 -12.43 0.39 11.12
CA ARG A 387 -11.42 0.62 10.06
C ARG A 387 -11.91 0.12 8.71
N ILE A 388 -12.59 -1.02 8.67
CA ILE A 388 -13.19 -1.58 7.46
C ILE A 388 -14.30 -0.67 6.96
N LYS A 389 -15.19 -0.20 7.85
CA LYS A 389 -16.23 0.78 7.52
C LYS A 389 -15.66 2.06 6.94
N GLU A 390 -14.60 2.61 7.55
CA GLU A 390 -13.91 3.79 7.01
C GLU A 390 -13.24 3.50 5.66
N GLY A 391 -12.71 2.30 5.43
CA GLY A 391 -12.18 1.88 4.13
C GLY A 391 -13.25 1.86 3.05
N ILE A 392 -14.38 1.21 3.33
CA ILE A 392 -15.59 1.19 2.47
C ILE A 392 -16.07 2.62 2.19
N ARG A 393 -16.14 3.45 3.23
CA ARG A 393 -16.55 4.86 3.11
C ARG A 393 -15.60 5.63 2.20
N LYS A 394 -14.29 5.54 2.42
CA LYS A 394 -13.28 6.20 1.60
C LYS A 394 -13.36 5.80 0.11
N LEU A 395 -13.67 4.52 -0.17
CA LEU A 395 -13.71 4.00 -1.53
C LEU A 395 -14.96 4.39 -2.30
N TRP A 396 -16.15 4.18 -1.73
CA TRP A 396 -17.41 4.23 -2.49
C TRP A 396 -18.37 5.34 -2.04
N VAL A 397 -18.08 6.00 -0.93
CA VAL A 397 -18.96 7.00 -0.33
C VAL A 397 -18.34 8.37 -0.52
N VAL A 398 -19.10 9.25 -1.17
CA VAL A 398 -18.70 10.64 -1.31
C VAL A 398 -18.80 11.28 0.08
N PRO A 399 -17.78 12.02 0.54
CA PRO A 399 -17.94 12.85 1.73
C PRO A 399 -19.02 13.88 1.42
N VAL A 400 -20.22 13.69 1.98
CA VAL A 400 -21.22 14.76 2.08
C VAL A 400 -20.56 15.86 2.91
N ARG A 401 -20.49 17.07 2.35
CA ARG A 401 -19.88 18.22 3.04
C ARG A 401 -20.77 18.75 4.13
#